data_AF-A0A6N3G7Y5-F1
#
_entry.id   AF-A0A6N3G7Y5-F1
#
_cell.length_a   1.000
_cell.length_b   1.000
_cell.length_c   1.000
_cell.angle_alpha   90.00
_cell.angle_beta   90.00
_cell.angle_gamma   90.00
#
_symmetry.space_group_name_H-M   'P 1'
#
loop_
_entity.id
_entity.type
_entity.pdbx_description
1 polymer ?
#
loop_
_entity_poly.entity_id
_entity_poly.type
_entity_poly.pdbx_seq_one_letter_code
_entity_poly.pdbx_strand_id
1 'polypeptide(L)'
;MHFSLDGNYIDSDDVPFRTICNFQISSTGYYITATSKGDWNNHLGPIADYKLLYTDSLGNLQKAACYYQESEHNQLVYDPVRRLENDILYVPMYLNEVYTVTDTTLSLRYKFDYSEFTPFEKEKIATFENYDELRDYRSSHTYLLTFAENSTHLFFLTSDNGNERLVSIYDKRSKKLLQVSGIQCDTDFIFDFIAGIHAYEDYFIAMILPQSLRMLKSQLEKNHYPVKEENMRLFENVKEDDNLVLVFFKIKDL
;
A
#
# COMPACT_ATOMS: atom_id res chain seq x y z
N MET A 1 5.63 20.95 -3.60
CA MET A 1 5.14 22.02 -2.70
C MET A 1 5.67 21.75 -1.31
N HIS A 2 6.21 22.78 -0.66
CA HIS A 2 6.73 22.68 0.70
C HIS A 2 5.90 23.56 1.65
N PHE A 3 5.64 23.02 2.84
CA PHE A 3 4.86 23.68 3.88
C PHE A 3 5.61 23.59 5.21
N SER A 4 5.41 24.57 6.09
CA SER A 4 5.85 24.46 7.48
C SER A 4 5.02 23.40 8.22
N LEU A 5 5.48 22.98 9.40
CA LEU A 5 4.72 22.06 10.25
C LEU A 5 3.36 22.63 10.68
N ASP A 6 3.23 23.96 10.72
CA ASP A 6 1.96 24.67 10.98
C ASP A 6 1.06 24.77 9.74
N GLY A 7 1.48 24.22 8.59
CA GLY A 7 0.72 24.22 7.35
C GLY A 7 0.87 25.49 6.50
N ASN A 8 1.80 26.39 6.83
CA ASN A 8 2.03 27.58 6.02
C ASN A 8 2.81 27.23 4.75
N TYR A 9 2.35 27.71 3.60
CA TYR A 9 3.07 27.56 2.34
C TYR A 9 4.45 28.24 2.41
N ILE A 10 5.48 27.53 1.96
CA ILE A 10 6.86 28.04 1.87
C ILE A 10 7.18 28.33 0.41
N ASP A 11 7.22 27.30 -0.43
CA ASP A 11 7.52 27.37 -1.86
C ASP A 11 7.01 26.11 -2.60
N SER A 12 7.31 26.04 -3.90
CA SER A 12 7.06 24.86 -4.71
C SER A 12 8.07 24.76 -5.84
N ASP A 13 8.66 23.57 -5.98
CA ASP A 13 9.52 23.23 -7.11
C ASP A 13 8.80 22.29 -8.08
N ASP A 14 9.07 22.49 -9.38
CA ASP A 14 8.67 21.57 -10.43
C ASP A 14 9.62 20.36 -10.44
N VAL A 15 9.06 19.17 -10.66
CA VAL A 15 9.86 17.97 -10.95
C VAL A 15 9.85 17.69 -12.45
N PRO A 16 10.96 17.21 -13.05
CA PRO A 16 11.06 17.02 -14.49
C PRO A 16 10.36 15.73 -14.96
N PHE A 17 9.38 15.21 -14.22
CA PHE A 17 8.69 13.96 -14.52
C PHE A 17 7.30 13.93 -13.88
N ARG A 18 6.45 13.04 -14.39
CA ARG A 18 5.12 12.74 -13.88
C ARG A 18 5.20 11.61 -12.88
N THR A 19 4.50 11.77 -11.76
CA THR A 19 4.22 10.69 -10.81
C THR A 19 2.92 11.03 -10.09
N ILE A 20 2.19 9.99 -9.70
CA ILE A 20 1.01 10.08 -8.84
C ILE A 20 1.30 9.57 -7.42
N CYS A 21 2.55 9.22 -7.14
CA CYS A 21 2.97 8.65 -5.86
C CYS A 21 3.56 9.68 -4.91
N ASN A 22 3.62 9.30 -3.64
CA ASN A 22 4.22 10.13 -2.62
C ASN A 22 5.75 10.15 -2.75
N PHE A 23 6.35 11.22 -2.22
CA PHE A 23 7.79 11.31 -2.03
C PHE A 23 8.15 10.88 -0.61
N GLN A 24 9.24 10.12 -0.48
CA GLN A 24 9.88 9.82 0.79
C GLN A 24 11.28 10.41 0.83
N ILE A 25 11.70 10.94 1.98
CA ILE A 25 12.98 11.64 2.12
C ILE A 25 14.01 10.67 2.71
N SER A 26 15.08 10.35 1.99
CA SER A 26 16.20 9.55 2.50
C SER A 26 16.92 10.24 3.67
N SER A 27 17.76 9.49 4.39
CA SER A 27 18.58 10.03 5.47
C SER A 27 19.62 11.06 5.01
N THR A 28 19.99 11.07 3.73
CA THR A 28 20.90 12.07 3.14
C THR A 28 20.18 13.22 2.44
N GLY A 29 18.85 13.22 2.43
CA GLY A 29 18.04 14.32 1.91
C GLY A 29 17.58 14.18 0.46
N TYR A 30 17.86 13.06 -0.22
CA TYR A 30 17.19 12.76 -1.50
C TYR A 30 15.70 12.52 -1.30
N TYR A 31 14.92 13.03 -2.23
CA TYR A 31 13.49 12.78 -2.34
C TYR A 31 13.29 11.61 -3.31
N ILE A 32 12.67 10.54 -2.84
CA ILE A 32 12.49 9.27 -3.55
C ILE A 32 11.02 9.10 -3.87
N THR A 33 10.70 8.81 -5.12
CA THR A 33 9.35 8.44 -5.54
C THR A 33 9.39 7.29 -6.54
N ALA A 34 8.24 6.69 -6.79
CA ALA A 34 8.08 5.70 -7.84
C ALA A 34 7.46 6.28 -9.10
N THR A 35 7.72 5.59 -10.21
CA THR A 35 7.07 5.81 -11.49
C THR A 35 6.78 4.48 -12.18
N SER A 36 5.83 4.49 -13.09
CA SER A 36 5.52 3.41 -14.02
C SER A 36 5.65 3.92 -15.46
N LYS A 37 5.74 3.00 -16.43
CA LYS A 37 5.72 3.41 -17.84
C LYS A 37 4.43 4.15 -18.21
N GLY A 38 3.31 3.87 -17.54
CA GLY A 38 2.05 4.58 -17.69
C GLY A 38 2.06 6.06 -17.26
N ASP A 39 3.09 6.53 -16.57
CA ASP A 39 3.27 7.97 -16.27
C ASP A 39 3.76 8.76 -17.50
N TRP A 40 4.15 8.06 -18.57
CA TRP A 40 4.54 8.61 -19.88
C TRP A 40 5.74 9.57 -19.81
N ASN A 41 6.73 9.23 -18.97
CA ASN A 41 7.98 9.97 -18.82
C ASN A 41 9.00 9.76 -19.98
N ASN A 42 8.52 9.63 -21.22
CA ASN A 42 9.33 9.28 -22.40
C ASN A 42 10.47 10.28 -22.69
N HIS A 43 10.31 11.53 -22.28
CA HIS A 43 11.32 12.58 -22.41
C HIS A 43 12.57 12.34 -21.53
N LEU A 44 12.49 11.47 -20.53
CA LEU A 44 13.64 11.06 -19.71
C LEU A 44 14.56 10.05 -20.41
N GLY A 45 14.20 9.59 -21.62
CA GLY A 45 14.98 8.62 -22.38
C GLY A 45 15.16 7.30 -21.61
N PRO A 46 16.38 6.73 -21.52
CA PRO A 46 16.62 5.46 -20.81
C PRO A 46 16.24 5.46 -19.34
N ILE A 47 16.13 6.63 -18.69
CA ILE A 47 15.76 6.72 -17.28
C ILE A 47 14.28 6.39 -17.06
N ALA A 48 13.43 6.53 -18.09
CA ALA A 48 11.99 6.25 -18.00
C ALA A 48 11.64 4.80 -17.66
N ASP A 49 12.59 3.87 -17.82
CA ASP A 49 12.40 2.45 -17.53
C ASP A 49 12.82 2.06 -16.10
N TYR A 50 13.32 3.01 -15.31
CA TYR A 50 13.56 2.81 -13.88
C TYR A 50 12.29 3.10 -13.08
N LYS A 51 12.10 2.37 -11.98
CA LYS A 51 10.87 2.50 -11.16
C LYS A 51 11.01 3.42 -9.98
N LEU A 52 12.23 3.71 -9.55
CA LEU A 52 12.50 4.68 -8.50
C LEU A 52 13.30 5.85 -9.06
N LEU A 53 12.82 7.05 -8.80
CA LEU A 53 13.49 8.30 -9.16
C LEU A 53 13.90 9.04 -7.89
N TYR A 54 15.10 9.61 -7.91
CA TYR A 54 15.66 10.37 -6.80
C TYR A 54 15.90 11.79 -7.26
N THR A 55 15.34 12.75 -6.52
CA THR A 55 15.62 14.17 -6.72
C THR A 55 16.37 14.76 -5.53
N ASP A 56 17.03 15.89 -5.74
CA ASP A 56 17.41 16.76 -4.62
C ASP A 56 16.18 17.52 -4.09
N SER A 57 16.39 18.37 -3.08
CA SER A 57 15.35 19.20 -2.48
C SER A 57 14.81 20.30 -3.40
N LEU A 58 15.44 20.53 -4.56
CA LEU A 58 15.02 21.50 -5.58
C LEU A 58 14.32 20.80 -6.76
N GLY A 59 14.02 19.51 -6.64
CA GLY A 59 13.33 18.73 -7.68
C GLY A 59 14.22 18.27 -8.83
N ASN A 60 15.53 18.55 -8.84
CA ASN A 60 16.39 18.10 -9.93
C ASN A 60 16.61 16.59 -9.83
N LEU A 61 16.43 15.88 -10.94
CA LEU A 61 16.67 14.43 -11.01
C LEU A 61 18.17 14.12 -10.87
N GLN A 62 18.51 13.34 -9.84
CA GLN A 62 19.90 13.02 -9.46
C GLN A 62 20.30 11.60 -9.89
N LYS A 63 19.39 10.63 -9.72
CA LYS A 63 19.62 9.22 -10.07
C LYS A 63 18.31 8.45 -10.17
N ALA A 64 18.40 7.22 -10.67
CA ALA A 64 17.28 6.29 -10.76
C ALA A 64 17.71 4.88 -10.35
N ALA A 65 16.76 4.09 -9.87
CA ALA A 65 17.00 2.72 -9.40
C ALA A 65 15.82 1.79 -9.73
N CYS A 66 16.06 0.48 -9.60
CA CYS A 66 15.13 -0.58 -9.95
C CYS A 66 14.71 -0.55 -11.43
N TYR A 67 15.48 -1.24 -12.28
CA TYR A 67 15.17 -1.35 -13.70
C TYR A 67 14.35 -2.61 -13.99
N TYR A 68 13.25 -2.43 -14.71
CA TYR A 68 12.62 -3.48 -15.50
C TYR A 68 11.65 -2.87 -16.51
N GLN A 69 11.43 -3.60 -17.61
CA GLN A 69 10.54 -3.17 -18.69
C GLN A 69 9.07 -3.31 -18.28
N GLU A 70 8.26 -2.36 -18.73
CA GLU A 70 6.81 -2.33 -18.52
C GLU A 70 6.14 -1.78 -19.77
N SER A 71 4.91 -2.18 -20.06
CA SER A 71 4.10 -1.54 -21.08
C SER A 71 3.51 -0.23 -20.56
N GLU A 72 3.15 0.68 -21.45
CA GLU A 72 2.50 1.96 -21.11
C GLU A 72 1.11 1.80 -20.47
N HIS A 73 0.56 0.57 -20.48
CA HIS A 73 -0.69 0.23 -19.84
C HIS A 73 -0.53 -0.14 -18.36
N ASN A 74 0.70 -0.31 -17.88
CA ASN A 74 0.94 -0.44 -16.45
C ASN A 74 0.88 0.94 -15.77
N GLN A 75 -0.12 1.11 -14.90
CA GLN A 75 -0.29 2.29 -14.06
C GLN A 75 -0.12 1.90 -12.59
N LEU A 76 0.44 2.80 -11.79
CA LEU A 76 0.50 2.63 -10.34
C LEU A 76 -0.92 2.72 -9.78
N VAL A 77 -1.38 1.68 -9.07
CA VAL A 77 -2.74 1.62 -8.49
C VAL A 77 -2.74 1.75 -6.96
N TYR A 78 -1.56 1.76 -6.36
CA TYR A 78 -1.32 2.04 -4.95
C TYR A 78 0.04 2.70 -4.80
N ASP A 79 0.28 3.38 -3.67
CA ASP A 79 1.59 3.97 -3.37
C ASP A 79 2.61 2.87 -3.06
N PRO A 80 3.64 2.67 -3.90
CA PRO A 80 4.62 1.62 -3.73
C PRO A 80 5.81 2.06 -2.87
N VAL A 81 5.97 3.37 -2.56
CA VAL A 81 7.09 3.88 -1.74
C VAL A 81 6.58 4.45 -0.43
N ARG A 82 6.91 3.81 0.68
CA ARG A 82 6.35 4.16 2.00
C ARG A 82 7.43 4.32 3.05
N ARG A 83 7.19 5.18 4.03
CA ARG A 83 8.02 5.23 5.24
C ARG A 83 7.62 4.13 6.22
N LEU A 84 8.61 3.46 6.79
CA LEU A 84 8.48 2.66 7.99
C LEU A 84 9.52 3.12 9.01
N GLU A 85 9.11 3.89 10.01
CA GLU A 85 10.03 4.51 10.98
C GLU A 85 11.17 5.25 10.28
N ASN A 86 12.40 4.70 10.31
CA ASN A 86 13.58 5.26 9.66
C ASN A 86 13.85 4.67 8.27
N ASP A 87 13.19 3.56 7.91
CA ASP A 87 13.35 2.88 6.63
C ASP A 87 12.41 3.45 5.58
N ILE A 88 12.83 3.39 4.32
CA ILE A 88 11.96 3.56 3.15
C ILE A 88 11.74 2.18 2.55
N LEU A 89 10.48 1.83 2.33
CA LEU A 89 10.10 0.58 1.70
C LEU A 89 9.67 0.83 0.26
N TYR A 90 10.03 -0.10 -0.62
CA TYR A 90 9.50 -0.17 -1.98
C TYR A 90 8.82 -1.53 -2.21
N VAL A 91 7.57 -1.46 -2.65
CA VAL A 91 6.73 -2.62 -2.99
C VAL A 91 6.43 -2.55 -4.49
N PRO A 92 7.14 -3.34 -5.33
CA PRO A 92 6.89 -3.33 -6.76
C PRO A 92 5.47 -3.80 -7.08
N MET A 93 4.89 -3.18 -8.11
CA MET A 93 3.55 -3.48 -8.57
C MET A 93 3.40 -4.96 -8.96
N TYR A 94 2.37 -5.60 -8.41
CA TYR A 94 1.98 -6.99 -8.72
C TYR A 94 3.04 -8.05 -8.41
N LEU A 95 4.14 -7.71 -7.74
CA LEU A 95 5.15 -8.69 -7.38
C LEU A 95 4.93 -9.18 -5.94
N ASN A 96 5.78 -10.08 -5.50
CA ASN A 96 5.72 -10.76 -4.21
C ASN A 96 6.91 -10.39 -3.31
N GLU A 97 7.46 -9.20 -3.47
CA GLU A 97 8.69 -8.76 -2.82
C GLU A 97 8.52 -7.38 -2.19
N VAL A 98 9.18 -7.16 -1.07
CA VAL A 98 9.28 -5.87 -0.41
C VAL A 98 10.75 -5.57 -0.21
N TYR A 99 11.17 -4.37 -0.58
CA TYR A 99 12.54 -3.91 -0.52
C TYR A 99 12.69 -2.79 0.49
N THR A 100 13.79 -2.79 1.24
CA THR A 100 14.28 -1.58 1.90
C THR A 100 15.12 -0.79 0.91
N VAL A 101 14.86 0.51 0.81
CA VAL A 101 15.49 1.46 -0.09
C VAL A 101 16.42 2.37 0.69
N THR A 102 17.66 2.45 0.26
CA THR A 102 18.64 3.45 0.72
C THR A 102 19.12 4.26 -0.48
N ASP A 103 20.01 5.21 -0.24
CA ASP A 103 20.61 6.01 -1.31
C ASP A 103 21.46 5.21 -2.29
N THR A 104 21.94 4.04 -1.88
CA THR A 104 22.89 3.24 -2.66
C THR A 104 22.41 1.83 -2.94
N THR A 105 21.42 1.33 -2.22
CA THR A 105 20.99 -0.07 -2.29
C THR A 105 19.49 -0.24 -2.25
N LEU A 106 19.00 -1.21 -3.02
CA LEU A 106 17.71 -1.86 -2.79
C LEU A 106 18.01 -3.24 -2.19
N SER A 107 17.57 -3.47 -0.96
CA SER A 107 17.81 -4.71 -0.24
C SER A 107 16.49 -5.45 -0.06
N LEU A 108 16.42 -6.70 -0.51
CA LEU A 108 15.24 -7.54 -0.31
C LEU A 108 14.99 -7.67 1.19
N ARG A 109 13.81 -7.23 1.63
CA ARG A 109 13.37 -7.29 3.03
C ARG A 109 12.50 -8.52 3.26
N TYR A 110 11.50 -8.70 2.40
CA TYR A 110 10.63 -9.87 2.43
C TYR A 110 10.38 -10.38 1.01
N LYS A 111 10.24 -11.70 0.89
CA LYS A 111 9.73 -12.38 -0.28
C LYS A 111 8.61 -13.31 0.15
N PHE A 112 7.44 -13.14 -0.44
CA PHE A 112 6.28 -13.96 -0.16
C PHE A 112 6.31 -15.17 -1.08
N ASP A 113 6.31 -16.36 -0.48
CA ASP A 113 6.31 -17.60 -1.24
C ASP A 113 4.92 -17.89 -1.78
N TYR A 114 4.79 -17.81 -3.10
CA TYR A 114 3.56 -18.09 -3.84
C TYR A 114 3.72 -19.33 -4.75
N SER A 115 4.64 -20.25 -4.42
CA SER A 115 4.91 -21.46 -5.23
C SER A 115 3.70 -22.37 -5.42
N GLU A 116 2.79 -22.38 -4.45
CA GLU A 116 1.55 -23.18 -4.50
C GLU A 116 0.39 -22.44 -5.20
N PHE A 117 0.64 -21.23 -5.69
CA PHE A 117 -0.32 -20.41 -6.42
C PHE A 117 0.13 -20.19 -7.88
N THR A 118 -0.54 -19.29 -8.59
CA THR A 118 -0.16 -18.85 -9.94
C THR A 118 0.41 -17.42 -9.86
N PRO A 119 1.69 -17.24 -9.47
CA PRO A 119 2.24 -15.91 -9.23
C PRO A 119 2.29 -15.06 -10.50
N PHE A 120 2.08 -13.76 -10.34
CA PHE A 120 2.25 -12.80 -11.42
C PHE A 120 3.70 -12.79 -11.92
N GLU A 121 3.91 -13.01 -13.22
CA GLU A 121 5.23 -13.03 -13.82
C GLU A 121 5.72 -11.61 -14.15
N LYS A 122 6.88 -11.22 -13.61
CA LYS A 122 7.45 -9.87 -13.80
C LYS A 122 7.64 -9.52 -15.27
N GLU A 123 8.08 -10.50 -16.07
CA GLU A 123 8.37 -10.34 -17.49
C GLU A 123 7.11 -10.01 -18.31
N LYS A 124 5.92 -10.39 -17.82
CA LYS A 124 4.64 -10.12 -18.51
C LYS A 124 4.23 -8.65 -18.48
N ILE A 125 4.67 -7.88 -17.48
CA ILE A 125 4.34 -6.45 -17.35
C ILE A 125 4.71 -5.67 -18.62
N ALA A 126 5.77 -6.08 -19.31
CA ALA A 126 6.24 -5.44 -20.55
C ALA A 126 5.44 -5.81 -21.81
N THR A 127 4.57 -6.81 -21.75
CA THR A 127 4.01 -7.47 -22.95
C THR A 127 2.56 -7.14 -23.26
N PHE A 128 1.82 -6.54 -22.33
CA PHE A 128 0.40 -6.24 -22.52
C PHE A 128 0.20 -5.15 -23.57
N GLU A 129 -0.75 -5.34 -24.49
CA GLU A 129 -1.07 -4.39 -25.57
C GLU A 129 -2.19 -3.42 -25.19
N ASN A 130 -2.87 -3.63 -24.06
CA ASN A 130 -3.90 -2.76 -23.52
C ASN A 130 -4.12 -3.01 -22.01
N TYR A 131 -4.92 -2.14 -21.38
CA TYR A 131 -5.24 -2.25 -19.95
C TYR A 131 -6.12 -3.46 -19.62
N ASP A 132 -7.02 -3.87 -20.52
CA ASP A 132 -7.93 -4.99 -20.26
C ASP A 132 -7.16 -6.32 -20.18
N GLU A 133 -6.16 -6.54 -21.03
CA GLU A 133 -5.27 -7.69 -20.94
C GLU A 133 -4.49 -7.72 -19.62
N LEU A 134 -3.92 -6.58 -19.20
CA LEU A 134 -3.24 -6.47 -17.90
C LEU A 134 -4.21 -6.77 -16.76
N ARG A 135 -5.43 -6.22 -16.80
CA ARG A 135 -6.47 -6.41 -15.78
C ARG A 135 -6.88 -7.88 -15.68
N ASP A 136 -7.10 -8.54 -16.82
CA ASP A 136 -7.56 -9.93 -16.87
C ASP A 136 -6.44 -10.88 -16.43
N TYR A 137 -5.19 -10.62 -16.85
CA TYR A 137 -4.02 -11.35 -16.35
C TYR A 137 -3.85 -11.15 -14.84
N ARG A 138 -3.88 -9.91 -14.35
CA ARG A 138 -3.83 -9.62 -12.91
C ARG A 138 -4.94 -10.31 -12.11
N SER A 139 -6.15 -10.38 -12.66
CA SER A 139 -7.30 -11.01 -11.97
C SER A 139 -7.21 -12.54 -11.90
N SER A 140 -6.31 -13.15 -12.67
CA SER A 140 -6.08 -14.60 -12.72
C SER A 140 -4.75 -15.03 -12.09
N HIS A 141 -3.96 -14.08 -11.58
CA HIS A 141 -2.63 -14.31 -11.03
C HIS A 141 -2.52 -13.76 -9.60
N THR A 142 -1.58 -14.35 -8.87
CA THR A 142 -1.37 -14.10 -7.45
C THR A 142 -0.29 -13.04 -7.25
N TYR A 143 -0.57 -12.04 -6.42
CA TYR A 143 0.38 -10.98 -6.10
C TYR A 143 0.11 -10.32 -4.75
N LEU A 144 1.13 -9.61 -4.23
CA LEU A 144 0.99 -8.80 -3.03
C LEU A 144 0.16 -7.54 -3.36
N LEU A 145 -1.03 -7.46 -2.78
CA LEU A 145 -1.96 -6.35 -3.02
C LEU A 145 -1.71 -5.18 -2.07
N THR A 146 -1.51 -5.47 -0.77
CA THR A 146 -1.17 -4.46 0.22
C THR A 146 -0.31 -5.06 1.32
N PHE A 147 0.46 -4.21 1.97
CA PHE A 147 1.42 -4.59 2.98
C PHE A 147 1.55 -3.47 4.02
N ALA A 148 1.52 -3.86 5.29
CA ALA A 148 1.91 -3.04 6.42
C ALA A 148 2.79 -3.86 7.37
N GLU A 149 3.76 -3.19 7.95
CA GLU A 149 4.70 -3.76 8.91
C GLU A 149 4.71 -2.87 10.15
N ASN A 150 4.57 -3.49 11.32
CA ASN A 150 4.80 -2.81 12.59
C ASN A 150 5.94 -3.51 13.34
N SER A 151 6.23 -3.12 14.59
CA SER A 151 7.33 -3.70 15.36
C SER A 151 7.20 -5.21 15.64
N THR A 152 5.99 -5.78 15.64
CA THR A 152 5.71 -7.15 16.09
C THR A 152 5.21 -8.09 14.98
N HIS A 153 4.54 -7.55 13.96
CA HIS A 153 3.81 -8.32 12.95
C HIS A 153 3.98 -7.74 11.54
N LEU A 154 3.70 -8.58 10.54
CA LEU A 154 3.36 -8.15 9.18
C LEU A 154 1.86 -8.40 8.97
N PHE A 155 1.18 -7.45 8.34
CA PHE A 155 -0.17 -7.60 7.85
C PHE A 155 -0.15 -7.38 6.34
N PHE A 156 -0.67 -8.32 5.56
CA PHE A 156 -0.69 -8.20 4.12
C PHE A 156 -1.90 -8.88 3.49
N LEU A 157 -2.31 -8.36 2.33
CA LEU A 157 -3.30 -9.00 1.49
C LEU A 157 -2.62 -9.55 0.25
N THR A 158 -2.92 -10.80 -0.05
CA THR A 158 -2.62 -11.41 -1.35
C THR A 158 -3.87 -11.34 -2.20
N SER A 159 -3.76 -10.77 -3.40
CA SER A 159 -4.78 -10.96 -4.44
C SER A 159 -4.49 -12.29 -5.13
N ASP A 160 -5.52 -13.07 -5.38
CA ASP A 160 -5.43 -14.36 -6.09
C ASP A 160 -6.55 -14.50 -7.14
N ASN A 161 -6.58 -15.64 -7.83
CA ASN A 161 -7.49 -15.96 -8.92
C ASN A 161 -8.94 -15.57 -8.64
N GLY A 162 -9.58 -14.89 -9.59
CA GLY A 162 -10.94 -14.39 -9.47
C GLY A 162 -11.08 -13.17 -8.56
N ASN A 163 -9.98 -12.47 -8.27
CA ASN A 163 -9.89 -11.39 -7.28
C ASN A 163 -10.20 -11.85 -5.84
N GLU A 164 -9.92 -13.12 -5.52
CA GLU A 164 -9.93 -13.57 -4.13
C GLU A 164 -8.87 -12.79 -3.34
N ARG A 165 -9.20 -12.45 -2.09
CA ARG A 165 -8.29 -11.70 -1.21
C ARG A 165 -8.00 -12.53 0.02
N LEU A 166 -6.76 -12.97 0.15
CA LEU A 166 -6.29 -13.70 1.31
C LEU A 166 -5.67 -12.72 2.30
N VAL A 167 -6.23 -12.69 3.51
CA VAL A 167 -5.70 -11.88 4.61
C VAL A 167 -4.65 -12.69 5.34
N SER A 168 -3.45 -12.13 5.46
CA SER A 168 -2.32 -12.82 6.06
C SER A 168 -1.69 -11.98 7.17
N ILE A 169 -1.38 -12.65 8.28
CA ILE A 169 -0.72 -12.07 9.45
C ILE A 169 0.48 -12.93 9.78
N TYR A 170 1.66 -12.32 9.77
CA TYR A 170 2.90 -12.97 10.19
C TYR A 170 3.37 -12.40 11.52
N ASP A 171 3.48 -13.25 12.53
CA ASP A 171 4.11 -12.90 13.81
C ASP A 171 5.62 -13.02 13.68
N LYS A 172 6.35 -11.91 13.82
CA LYS A 172 7.79 -11.86 13.63
C LYS A 172 8.55 -12.64 14.71
N ARG A 173 7.99 -12.73 15.92
CA ARG A 173 8.61 -13.39 17.07
C ARG A 173 8.43 -14.90 16.98
N SER A 174 7.19 -15.36 16.82
CA SER A 174 6.88 -16.80 16.74
C SER A 174 7.20 -17.39 15.37
N LYS A 175 7.36 -16.53 14.35
CA LYS A 175 7.54 -16.89 12.93
C LYS A 175 6.37 -17.66 12.34
N LYS A 176 5.18 -17.54 12.94
CA LYS A 176 3.96 -18.17 12.45
C LYS A 176 3.23 -17.25 11.49
N LEU A 177 2.66 -17.86 10.46
CA LEU A 177 1.78 -17.23 9.51
C LEU A 177 0.35 -17.74 9.73
N LEU A 178 -0.58 -16.82 9.96
CA LEU A 178 -2.01 -17.08 9.86
C LEU A 178 -2.50 -16.51 8.54
N GLN A 179 -3.20 -17.32 7.75
CA GLN A 179 -3.84 -16.89 6.51
C GLN A 179 -5.31 -17.31 6.51
N VAL A 180 -6.19 -16.40 6.11
CA VAL A 180 -7.65 -16.59 6.07
C VAL A 180 -8.23 -15.94 4.81
N SER A 181 -9.35 -16.47 4.30
CA SER A 181 -10.05 -15.92 3.12
C SER A 181 -10.92 -14.68 3.42
N GLY A 182 -10.88 -14.20 4.66
CA GLY A 182 -11.57 -12.99 5.09
C GLY A 182 -11.54 -12.82 6.60
N ILE A 183 -11.82 -11.60 7.07
CA ILE A 183 -12.04 -11.32 8.49
C ILE A 183 -13.53 -11.04 8.68
N GLN A 184 -14.18 -11.79 9.57
CA GLN A 184 -15.54 -11.49 9.96
C GLN A 184 -15.55 -10.21 10.81
N CYS A 185 -16.48 -9.30 10.49
CA CYS A 185 -16.69 -8.12 11.31
C CYS A 185 -17.21 -8.56 12.68
N ASP A 186 -16.58 -8.07 13.72
CA ASP A 186 -17.09 -8.20 15.09
C ASP A 186 -18.08 -7.05 15.38
N THR A 187 -18.74 -7.07 16.52
CA THR A 187 -19.60 -5.97 16.98
C THR A 187 -18.88 -4.64 17.13
N ASP A 188 -17.57 -4.71 17.38
CA ASP A 188 -16.74 -3.55 17.65
C ASP A 188 -15.85 -3.15 16.46
N PHE A 189 -15.77 -3.95 15.39
CA PHE A 189 -14.75 -3.79 14.36
C PHE A 189 -15.23 -4.21 12.96
N ILE A 190 -15.06 -3.31 11.99
CA ILE A 190 -15.19 -3.60 10.55
C ILE A 190 -13.83 -3.48 9.88
N PHE A 191 -13.48 -4.46 9.06
CA PHE A 191 -12.34 -4.36 8.14
C PHE A 191 -12.85 -3.90 6.78
N ASP A 192 -12.48 -2.67 6.42
CA ASP A 192 -12.59 -2.16 5.06
C ASP A 192 -11.18 -1.82 4.56
N PHE A 193 -10.73 -2.53 3.54
CA PHE A 193 -9.39 -2.37 2.99
C PHE A 193 -9.35 -1.38 1.81
N ILE A 194 -10.46 -0.71 1.49
CA ILE A 194 -10.53 0.25 0.38
C ILE A 194 -9.47 1.33 0.52
N ALA A 195 -9.23 1.81 1.73
CA ALA A 195 -8.27 2.86 2.03
C ALA A 195 -6.88 2.32 2.44
N GLY A 196 -6.65 1.01 2.31
CA GLY A 196 -5.40 0.38 2.70
C GLY A 196 -5.26 0.10 4.20
N ILE A 197 -4.08 -0.41 4.58
CA ILE A 197 -3.70 -0.72 5.96
C ILE A 197 -2.36 -0.06 6.23
N HIS A 198 -2.23 0.55 7.40
CA HIS A 198 -1.04 1.27 7.83
C HIS A 198 -0.55 0.73 9.18
N ALA A 199 0.62 1.18 9.60
CA ALA A 199 1.23 0.80 10.86
C ALA A 199 1.83 2.00 11.56
N TYR A 200 1.74 2.00 12.89
CA TYR A 200 2.38 2.98 13.76
C TYR A 200 2.76 2.28 15.06
N GLU A 201 4.05 2.28 15.41
CA GLU A 201 4.60 1.56 16.57
C GLU A 201 4.25 0.06 16.56
N ASP A 202 3.40 -0.40 17.48
CA ASP A 202 2.90 -1.78 17.55
C ASP A 202 1.42 -1.91 17.15
N TYR A 203 0.83 -0.84 16.62
CA TYR A 203 -0.52 -0.81 16.08
C TYR A 203 -0.52 -0.99 14.57
N PHE A 204 -1.57 -1.64 14.07
CA PHE A 204 -2.07 -1.44 12.73
C PHE A 204 -3.21 -0.41 12.75
N ILE A 205 -3.33 0.33 11.66
CA ILE A 205 -4.33 1.38 11.48
C ILE A 205 -5.11 1.06 10.21
N ALA A 206 -6.41 0.84 10.36
CA ALA A 206 -7.35 0.77 9.24
C ALA A 206 -8.11 2.10 9.12
N MET A 207 -8.41 2.50 7.88
CA MET A 207 -9.22 3.68 7.60
C MET A 207 -10.59 3.24 7.09
N ILE A 208 -11.64 3.54 7.85
CA ILE A 208 -12.97 3.00 7.61
C ILE A 208 -13.90 4.11 7.10
N LEU A 209 -14.63 3.81 6.03
CA LEU A 209 -15.68 4.69 5.50
C LEU A 209 -16.82 4.82 6.52
N PRO A 210 -17.35 6.03 6.77
CA PRO A 210 -18.55 6.21 7.59
C PRO A 210 -19.73 5.32 7.17
N GLN A 211 -19.90 5.11 5.86
CA GLN A 211 -20.92 4.22 5.31
C GLN A 211 -20.76 2.77 5.80
N SER A 212 -19.53 2.26 5.86
CA SER A 212 -19.22 0.91 6.35
C SER A 212 -19.61 0.77 7.83
N LEU A 213 -19.38 1.80 8.65
CA LEU A 213 -19.80 1.82 10.06
C LEU A 213 -21.33 1.86 10.21
N ARG A 214 -22.04 2.63 9.38
CA ARG A 214 -23.51 2.67 9.39
C ARG A 214 -24.12 1.34 8.96
N MET A 215 -23.51 0.66 7.98
CA MET A 215 -23.90 -0.69 7.59
C MET A 215 -23.70 -1.68 8.75
N LEU A 216 -22.54 -1.62 9.42
CA LEU A 216 -22.27 -2.43 10.61
C LEU A 216 -23.35 -2.20 11.67
N LYS A 217 -23.62 -0.94 12.05
CA LYS A 217 -24.69 -0.59 13.01
C LYS A 217 -26.02 -1.23 12.66
N SER A 218 -26.47 -1.11 11.41
CA SER A 218 -27.75 -1.69 10.96
C SER A 218 -27.77 -3.22 11.11
N GLN A 219 -26.64 -3.90 10.84
CA GLN A 219 -26.53 -5.35 11.05
C GLN A 219 -26.56 -5.73 12.53
N LEU A 220 -25.87 -4.97 13.38
CA LEU A 220 -25.82 -5.22 14.83
C LEU A 220 -27.20 -5.03 15.48
N GLU A 221 -27.92 -3.97 15.13
CA GLU A 221 -29.29 -3.72 15.58
C GLU A 221 -30.25 -4.83 15.12
N LYS A 222 -30.17 -5.22 13.84
CA LYS A 222 -31.02 -6.28 13.27
C LYS A 222 -30.81 -7.62 13.98
N ASN A 223 -29.57 -7.95 14.30
CA ASN A 223 -29.19 -9.23 14.90
C ASN A 223 -29.17 -9.20 16.44
N HIS A 224 -29.46 -8.06 17.07
CA HIS A 224 -29.45 -7.85 18.52
C HIS A 224 -28.11 -8.22 19.17
N TYR A 225 -26.99 -7.96 18.48
CA TYR A 225 -25.68 -8.22 19.04
C TYR A 225 -25.27 -7.14 20.05
N PRO A 226 -24.60 -7.50 21.16
CA PRO A 226 -24.13 -6.54 22.13
C PRO A 226 -22.97 -5.72 21.55
N VAL A 227 -23.03 -4.39 21.73
CA VAL A 227 -22.01 -3.46 21.26
C VAL A 227 -21.56 -2.61 22.45
N LYS A 228 -20.26 -2.29 22.52
CA LYS A 228 -19.78 -1.36 23.55
C LYS A 228 -20.43 0.01 23.38
N GLU A 229 -20.79 0.64 24.49
CA GLU A 229 -21.48 1.93 24.48
C GLU A 229 -20.67 3.02 23.76
N GLU A 230 -19.34 3.01 23.91
CA GLU A 230 -18.43 3.93 23.21
C GLU A 230 -18.50 3.80 21.68
N ASN A 231 -18.59 2.56 21.17
CA ASN A 231 -18.69 2.29 19.74
C ASN A 231 -20.08 2.66 19.21
N MET A 232 -21.15 2.38 19.97
CA MET A 232 -22.50 2.82 19.61
C MET A 232 -22.61 4.33 19.50
N ARG A 233 -22.01 5.07 20.44
CA ARG A 233 -21.96 6.54 20.37
C ARG A 233 -21.25 7.01 19.10
N LEU A 234 -20.15 6.37 18.69
CA LEU A 234 -19.50 6.68 17.42
C LEU A 234 -20.42 6.41 16.23
N PHE A 235 -21.05 5.23 16.19
CA PHE A 235 -21.93 4.82 15.09
C PHE A 235 -23.20 5.67 14.98
N GLU A 236 -23.69 6.22 16.08
CA GLU A 236 -24.84 7.14 16.13
C GLU A 236 -24.52 8.54 15.62
N ASN A 237 -23.29 9.00 15.84
CA ASN A 237 -22.91 10.38 15.55
C ASN A 237 -22.21 10.53 14.20
N VAL A 238 -21.67 9.45 13.62
CA VAL A 238 -21.00 9.50 12.31
C VAL A 238 -22.02 9.72 11.18
N LYS A 239 -21.73 10.71 10.34
CA LYS A 239 -22.52 11.06 9.15
C LYS A 239 -21.86 10.54 7.88
N GLU A 240 -22.64 10.44 6.81
CA GLU A 240 -22.14 9.95 5.51
C GLU A 240 -21.03 10.82 4.92
N ASP A 241 -21.05 12.12 5.22
CA ASP A 241 -20.12 13.13 4.75
C ASP A 241 -18.95 13.39 5.72
N ASP A 242 -18.88 12.65 6.83
CA ASP A 242 -17.75 12.75 7.75
C ASP A 242 -16.46 12.17 7.14
N ASN A 243 -15.32 12.56 7.71
CA ASN A 243 -14.03 11.98 7.36
C ASN A 243 -13.97 10.48 7.70
N LEU A 244 -13.00 9.78 7.10
CA LEU A 244 -12.69 8.39 7.45
C LEU A 244 -12.40 8.24 8.94
N VAL A 245 -12.92 7.16 9.52
CA VAL A 245 -12.66 6.79 10.91
C VAL A 245 -11.40 5.95 10.98
N LEU A 246 -10.44 6.36 11.81
CA LEU A 246 -9.23 5.59 12.07
C LEU A 246 -9.49 4.53 13.15
N VAL A 247 -9.18 3.28 12.84
CA VAL A 247 -9.26 2.20 13.82
C VAL A 247 -7.89 1.62 14.08
N PHE A 248 -7.44 1.77 15.32
CA PHE A 248 -6.16 1.27 15.82
C PHE A 248 -6.39 -0.10 16.46
N PHE A 249 -5.63 -1.11 16.02
CA PHE A 249 -5.72 -2.45 16.58
C PHE A 249 -4.35 -3.13 16.66
N LYS A 250 -4.25 -4.09 17.58
CA LYS A 250 -3.07 -4.95 17.75
C LYS A 250 -3.46 -6.39 17.49
N ILE A 251 -2.51 -7.14 16.95
CA ILE A 251 -2.64 -8.58 16.86
C ILE A 251 -1.94 -9.21 18.06
N LYS A 252 -2.58 -10.21 18.65
CA LYS A 252 -1.98 -11.02 19.71
C LYS A 252 -0.98 -11.99 19.10
N ASP A 253 0.09 -12.30 19.84
CA ASP A 253 1.08 -13.31 19.48
C ASP A 253 0.40 -14.63 19.03
N LEU A 254 0.92 -15.22 17.94
CA LEU A 254 0.39 -16.43 17.29
C LEU A 254 1.05 -17.72 17.80
#